data_AF-A0A3N5TZV9-F1
#
_entry.id   AF-A0A3N5TZV9-F1
#
_cell.length_a   1.000
_cell.length_b   1.000
_cell.length_c   1.000
_cell.angle_alpha   90.00
_cell.angle_beta   90.00
_cell.angle_gamma   90.00
#
_symmetry.space_group_name_H-M   'P 1'
#
loop_
_entity.id
_entity.type
_entity.pdbx_description
1 polymer ?
#
loop_
_entity_poly.entity_id
_entity_poly.type
_entity_poly.pdbx_seq_one_letter_code
_entity_poly.pdbx_strand_id
1 'polypeptide(L)'
;KVETNIERILGVLRWVVVEMEHRYRLLEAAHVRDIENYNRRMARKKEGVPLPRIVVLIDELADLMMSAPDQTEHNLVRLAQMARATGIHLIVATQRPSTDVVTGLIKANFPARLAFAVASGVDSRVILDYTGAENLLGRGDMLFLNPEVGNPIRAQGVMITDMEIERLIAHWQKTVEVSTEAPPWEKLLTEPDENEDEDLIEKAVSIVRSSQRASASLLQRRLRIGYPRAARLLDQLETMEVVGPSQGGGKERDVLLGPLDEDEK
;
A
#
# COMPACT_ATOMS: atom_id res chain seq x y z
N LYS A 1 -14.30 3.43 7.70
CA LYS A 1 -14.48 4.46 6.64
C LYS A 1 -13.92 3.90 5.34
N VAL A 2 -14.59 4.13 4.21
CA VAL A 2 -14.06 3.75 2.88
C VAL A 2 -13.21 4.90 2.37
N GLU A 3 -12.00 4.59 1.91
CA GLU A 3 -11.08 5.58 1.35
C GLU A 3 -11.19 5.54 -0.18
N THR A 4 -11.39 6.71 -0.80
CA THR A 4 -11.59 6.86 -2.25
C THR A 4 -10.54 7.75 -2.90
N ASN A 5 -9.75 8.47 -2.11
CA ASN A 5 -8.66 9.30 -2.60
C ASN A 5 -7.39 8.46 -2.73
N ILE A 6 -6.78 8.44 -3.92
CA ILE A 6 -5.63 7.58 -4.23
C ILE A 6 -4.44 7.84 -3.29
N GLU A 7 -4.08 9.10 -3.03
CA GLU A 7 -2.96 9.44 -2.15
C GLU A 7 -3.21 8.94 -0.72
N ARG A 8 -4.45 9.06 -0.24
CA ARG A 8 -4.85 8.52 1.07
C ARG A 8 -4.83 7.00 1.08
N ILE A 9 -5.26 6.33 0.01
CA ILE A 9 -5.19 4.86 -0.08
C ILE A 9 -3.75 4.37 0.01
N LEU A 10 -2.80 5.04 -0.67
CA LEU A 10 -1.37 4.71 -0.56
C LEU A 10 -0.86 4.86 0.87
N GLY A 11 -1.26 5.93 1.57
CA GLY A 11 -0.91 6.11 2.98
C GLY A 11 -1.56 5.08 3.90
N VAL A 12 -2.79 4.61 3.60
CA VAL A 12 -3.42 3.50 4.32
C VAL A 12 -2.63 2.21 4.10
N LEU A 13 -2.19 1.90 2.87
CA LEU A 13 -1.34 0.73 2.62
C LEU A 13 -0.03 0.80 3.40
N ARG A 14 0.61 1.97 3.47
CA ARG A 14 1.79 2.18 4.33
C ARG A 14 1.45 1.95 5.81
N TRP A 15 0.33 2.46 6.29
CA TRP A 15 -0.11 2.21 7.67
C TRP A 15 -0.30 0.72 7.95
N VAL A 16 -0.87 -0.05 7.01
CA VAL A 16 -1.02 -1.51 7.18
C VAL A 16 0.35 -2.19 7.31
N VAL A 17 1.37 -1.74 6.57
CA VAL A 17 2.75 -2.23 6.71
C VAL A 17 3.31 -1.91 8.10
N VAL A 18 3.13 -0.69 8.59
CA VAL A 18 3.58 -0.28 9.94
C VAL A 18 2.88 -1.11 11.02
N GLU A 19 1.57 -1.32 10.91
CA GLU A 19 0.81 -2.15 11.84
C GLU A 19 1.26 -3.62 11.77
N MET A 20 1.58 -4.13 10.58
CA MET A 20 2.14 -5.48 10.42
C MET A 20 3.46 -5.63 11.18
N GLU A 21 4.39 -4.68 11.03
CA GLU A 21 5.66 -4.70 11.76
C GLU A 21 5.48 -4.59 13.27
N HIS A 22 4.59 -3.69 13.71
CA HIS A 22 4.25 -3.54 15.12
C HIS A 22 3.74 -4.85 15.71
N ARG A 23 2.80 -5.53 15.03
CA ARG A 23 2.32 -6.85 15.43
C ARG A 23 3.43 -7.88 15.47
N TYR A 24 4.32 -7.87 14.49
CA TYR A 24 5.46 -8.79 14.46
C TYR A 24 6.33 -8.65 15.71
N ARG A 25 6.66 -7.42 16.13
CA ARG A 25 7.38 -7.15 17.39
C ARG A 25 6.62 -7.64 18.62
N LEU A 26 5.29 -7.51 18.64
CA LEU A 26 4.45 -8.04 19.73
C LEU A 26 4.49 -9.57 19.79
N LEU A 27 4.46 -10.25 18.63
CA LEU A 27 4.58 -11.70 18.55
C LEU A 27 5.93 -12.17 19.07
N GLU A 28 7.02 -11.51 18.66
CA GLU A 28 8.39 -11.80 19.13
C GLU A 28 8.54 -11.60 20.63
N ALA A 29 8.10 -10.44 21.17
CA ALA A 29 8.14 -10.17 22.60
C ALA A 29 7.34 -11.21 23.41
N ALA A 30 6.21 -11.66 22.87
CA ALA A 30 5.41 -12.72 23.45
C ALA A 30 5.92 -14.14 23.12
N HIS A 31 7.02 -14.30 22.38
CA HIS A 31 7.62 -15.59 21.99
C HIS A 31 6.60 -16.55 21.34
N VAL A 32 5.76 -16.01 20.45
CA VAL A 32 4.73 -16.77 19.72
C VAL A 32 4.91 -16.59 18.21
N ARG A 33 4.44 -17.59 17.44
CA ARG A 33 4.66 -17.63 15.99
C ARG A 33 3.57 -16.92 15.18
N ASP A 34 2.38 -16.73 15.75
CA ASP A 34 1.21 -16.22 15.04
C ASP A 34 0.23 -15.53 15.99
N ILE A 35 -0.70 -14.77 15.39
CA ILE A 35 -1.78 -14.05 16.08
C ILE A 35 -2.70 -14.96 16.90
N GLU A 36 -2.91 -16.23 16.50
CA GLU A 36 -3.79 -17.12 17.23
C GLU A 36 -3.17 -17.49 18.59
N ASN A 37 -1.90 -17.87 18.57
CA ASN A 37 -1.13 -18.17 19.78
C ASN A 37 -0.96 -16.92 20.65
N TYR A 38 -0.74 -15.75 20.05
CA TYR A 38 -0.72 -14.48 20.76
C TYR A 38 -2.04 -14.22 21.50
N ASN A 39 -3.17 -14.30 20.79
CA ASN A 39 -4.49 -14.03 21.36
C ASN A 39 -4.86 -15.05 22.44
N ARG A 40 -4.53 -16.33 22.25
CA ARG A 40 -4.72 -17.38 23.26
C ARG A 40 -3.92 -17.08 24.54
N ARG A 41 -2.71 -16.51 24.42
CA ARG A 41 -1.89 -16.11 25.56
C ARG A 41 -2.43 -14.85 26.24
N MET A 42 -2.88 -13.85 25.47
CA MET A 42 -3.46 -12.62 26.01
C MET A 42 -4.79 -12.87 26.73
N ALA A 43 -5.63 -13.76 26.21
CA ALA A 43 -6.89 -14.16 26.87
C ALA A 43 -6.69 -14.79 28.27
N ARG A 44 -5.50 -15.32 28.57
CA ARG A 44 -5.16 -15.88 29.89
C ARG A 44 -4.63 -14.82 30.87
N LYS A 45 -4.26 -13.63 30.38
CA LYS A 45 -3.78 -12.52 31.22
C LYS A 45 -4.96 -11.63 31.59
N LYS A 46 -4.99 -11.17 32.85
CA LYS A 46 -6.08 -10.30 33.35
C LYS A 46 -6.20 -8.97 32.59
N GLU A 47 -5.10 -8.47 32.03
CA GLU A 47 -5.00 -7.22 31.27
C GLU A 47 -4.50 -7.46 29.83
N GLY A 48 -4.58 -8.70 29.33
CA GLY A 48 -4.13 -9.01 27.98
C GLY A 48 -5.14 -8.53 26.94
N VAL A 49 -4.71 -7.64 26.04
CA VAL A 49 -5.54 -7.18 24.91
C VAL A 49 -5.27 -8.07 23.69
N PRO A 50 -6.26 -8.85 23.20
CA PRO A 50 -6.10 -9.61 21.98
C PRO A 50 -6.10 -8.69 20.75
N LEU A 51 -5.39 -9.10 19.71
CA LEU A 51 -5.34 -8.38 18.44
C LEU A 51 -6.47 -8.85 17.51
N PRO A 52 -7.21 -7.94 16.86
CA PRO A 52 -8.20 -8.31 15.85
C PRO A 52 -7.51 -8.75 14.56
N ARG A 53 -8.17 -9.60 13.76
CA ARG A 53 -7.74 -9.83 12.36
C ARG A 53 -8.09 -8.60 11.52
N ILE A 54 -7.21 -8.24 10.60
CA ILE A 54 -7.43 -7.14 9.64
C ILE A 54 -7.61 -7.77 8.27
N VAL A 55 -8.65 -7.35 7.56
CA VAL A 55 -8.87 -7.69 6.14
C VAL A 55 -8.81 -6.39 5.35
N VAL A 56 -7.87 -6.30 4.42
CA VAL A 56 -7.70 -5.18 3.51
C VAL A 56 -8.36 -5.56 2.19
N LEU A 57 -9.37 -4.79 1.78
CA LEU A 57 -10.07 -4.98 0.51
C LEU A 57 -9.73 -3.83 -0.44
N ILE A 58 -9.21 -4.17 -1.61
CA ILE A 58 -8.93 -3.24 -2.71
C ILE A 58 -9.83 -3.68 -3.87
N ASP A 59 -10.83 -2.87 -4.21
CA ASP A 59 -11.82 -3.20 -5.25
C ASP A 59 -11.25 -3.08 -6.67
N GLU A 60 -10.35 -2.13 -6.88
CA GLU A 60 -9.69 -1.92 -8.18
C GLU A 60 -8.20 -1.61 -8.00
N LEU A 61 -7.36 -2.64 -8.19
CA LEU A 61 -5.91 -2.51 -8.14
C LEU A 61 -5.36 -1.63 -9.26
N ALA A 62 -6.00 -1.63 -10.43
CA ALA A 62 -5.46 -0.94 -11.60
C ALA A 62 -5.32 0.56 -11.36
N ASP A 63 -6.23 1.18 -10.61
CA ASP A 63 -6.17 2.60 -10.30
C ASP A 63 -4.92 2.95 -9.47
N LEU A 64 -4.54 2.08 -8.54
CA LEU A 64 -3.32 2.25 -7.74
C LEU A 64 -2.06 2.01 -8.58
N MET A 65 -2.07 0.98 -9.43
CA MET A 65 -0.95 0.66 -10.31
C MET A 65 -0.73 1.71 -11.40
N MET A 66 -1.79 2.39 -11.86
CA MET A 66 -1.67 3.49 -12.82
C MET A 66 -1.16 4.79 -12.17
N SER A 67 -1.48 5.02 -10.89
CA SER A 67 -1.07 6.24 -10.20
C SER A 67 0.30 6.14 -9.55
N ALA A 68 0.62 5.00 -8.92
CA ALA A 68 1.84 4.80 -8.15
C ALA A 68 2.25 3.30 -8.15
N PRO A 69 2.71 2.76 -9.30
CA PRO A 69 3.00 1.34 -9.46
C PRO A 69 4.06 0.85 -8.46
N ASP A 70 5.20 1.53 -8.39
CA ASP A 70 6.34 1.11 -7.57
C ASP A 70 5.98 1.03 -6.08
N GLN A 71 5.29 2.05 -5.55
CA GLN A 71 4.87 2.09 -4.15
C GLN A 71 3.79 1.06 -3.85
N THR A 72 2.83 0.90 -4.75
CA THR A 72 1.72 -0.05 -4.61
C THR A 72 2.26 -1.48 -4.59
N GLU A 73 3.07 -1.84 -5.58
CA GLU A 73 3.65 -3.18 -5.69
C GLU A 73 4.54 -3.50 -4.49
N HIS A 74 5.42 -2.57 -4.08
CA HIS A 74 6.29 -2.77 -2.94
C HIS A 74 5.50 -3.07 -1.65
N ASN A 75 4.48 -2.26 -1.35
CA ASN A 75 3.65 -2.45 -0.15
C ASN A 75 2.86 -3.75 -0.22
N LEU A 76 2.25 -4.07 -1.36
CA LEU A 76 1.47 -5.30 -1.54
C LEU A 76 2.34 -6.56 -1.40
N VAL A 77 3.52 -6.58 -2.02
CA VAL A 77 4.47 -7.69 -1.91
C VAL A 77 4.92 -7.88 -0.46
N ARG A 78 5.31 -6.79 0.20
CA ARG A 78 5.76 -6.82 1.60
C ARG A 78 4.68 -7.35 2.54
N LEU A 79 3.45 -6.87 2.37
CA LEU A 79 2.30 -7.37 3.12
C LEU A 79 2.05 -8.85 2.83
N ALA A 80 1.94 -9.25 1.57
CA ALA A 80 1.66 -10.63 1.20
C ALA A 80 2.71 -11.64 1.74
N GLN A 81 3.97 -11.23 1.86
CA GLN A 81 5.05 -12.08 2.39
C GLN A 81 4.99 -12.27 3.91
N MET A 82 4.63 -11.23 4.67
CA MET A 82 4.83 -11.23 6.12
C MET A 82 3.52 -11.19 6.93
N ALA A 83 2.40 -10.82 6.30
CA ALA A 83 1.12 -10.57 6.97
C ALA A 83 0.43 -11.83 7.53
N ARG A 84 0.75 -13.03 7.01
CA ARG A 84 0.08 -14.29 7.38
C ARG A 84 0.13 -14.55 8.89
N ALA A 85 1.30 -14.38 9.50
CA ALA A 85 1.49 -14.61 10.94
C ALA A 85 0.83 -13.53 11.79
N THR A 86 0.77 -12.29 11.30
CA THR A 86 0.25 -11.12 12.04
C THR A 86 -1.27 -10.97 11.94
N GLY A 87 -1.94 -11.85 11.18
CA GLY A 87 -3.40 -11.87 11.05
C GLY A 87 -3.95 -10.79 10.12
N ILE A 88 -3.13 -10.27 9.21
CA ILE A 88 -3.52 -9.32 8.19
C ILE A 88 -3.71 -10.11 6.88
N HIS A 89 -4.84 -9.90 6.19
CA HIS A 89 -5.17 -10.60 4.95
C HIS A 89 -5.54 -9.58 3.88
N LEU A 90 -5.11 -9.81 2.65
CA LEU A 90 -5.38 -8.94 1.51
C LEU A 90 -6.34 -9.63 0.54
N ILE A 91 -7.35 -8.88 0.11
CA ILE A 91 -8.23 -9.22 -1.00
C ILE A 91 -8.09 -8.09 -2.00
N VAL A 92 -7.61 -8.44 -3.19
CA VAL A 92 -7.34 -7.48 -4.25
C VAL A 92 -8.11 -7.90 -5.48
N ALA A 93 -8.94 -6.99 -5.98
CA ALA A 93 -9.74 -7.16 -7.18
C ALA A 93 -9.29 -6.17 -8.26
N THR A 94 -9.57 -6.53 -9.51
CA THR A 94 -9.37 -5.65 -10.66
C THR A 94 -10.24 -6.11 -11.82
N GLN A 95 -10.74 -5.16 -12.60
CA GLN A 95 -11.42 -5.42 -13.87
C GLN A 95 -10.44 -5.40 -15.06
N ARG A 96 -9.17 -5.03 -14.84
CA ARG A 96 -8.14 -4.90 -15.88
C ARG A 96 -7.04 -5.96 -15.70
N PRO A 97 -7.26 -7.19 -16.19
CA PRO A 97 -6.29 -8.27 -16.08
C PRO A 97 -5.14 -8.11 -17.10
N SER A 98 -4.35 -7.06 -16.96
CA SER A 98 -3.12 -6.83 -17.75
C SER A 98 -1.87 -7.17 -16.96
N THR A 99 -0.76 -7.44 -17.66
CA THR A 99 0.54 -7.72 -17.04
C THR A 99 1.11 -6.54 -16.26
N ASP A 100 0.66 -5.32 -16.58
CA ASP A 100 1.09 -4.09 -15.91
C ASP A 100 0.36 -3.88 -14.58
N VAL A 101 -0.82 -4.49 -14.41
CA VAL A 101 -1.60 -4.47 -13.16
C VAL A 101 -1.31 -5.70 -12.32
N VAL A 102 -1.37 -6.89 -12.93
CA VAL A 102 -1.10 -8.18 -12.28
C VAL A 102 0.30 -8.65 -12.67
N THR A 103 1.29 -7.99 -12.07
CA THR A 103 2.71 -8.23 -12.37
C THR A 103 3.17 -9.62 -11.90
N GLY A 104 4.35 -10.03 -12.34
CA GLY A 104 4.97 -11.27 -11.87
C GLY A 104 5.20 -11.30 -10.35
N LEU A 105 5.56 -10.17 -9.75
CA LEU A 105 5.77 -10.06 -8.30
C LEU A 105 4.46 -10.18 -7.53
N ILE A 106 3.38 -9.56 -7.99
CA ILE A 106 2.05 -9.75 -7.41
C ILE A 106 1.66 -11.23 -7.50
N LYS A 107 1.78 -11.86 -8.68
CA LYS A 107 1.46 -13.29 -8.83
C LYS A 107 2.27 -14.18 -7.89
N ALA A 108 3.56 -13.93 -7.72
CA ALA A 108 4.42 -14.73 -6.85
C ALA A 108 3.99 -14.71 -5.37
N ASN A 109 3.32 -13.64 -4.91
CA ASN A 109 2.95 -13.48 -3.50
C ASN A 109 1.45 -13.66 -3.23
N PHE A 110 0.61 -13.72 -4.26
CA PHE A 110 -0.83 -13.99 -4.16
C PHE A 110 -1.17 -15.34 -4.82
N PRO A 111 -1.01 -16.46 -4.09
CA PRO A 111 -1.12 -17.80 -4.69
C PRO A 111 -2.58 -18.29 -4.81
N ALA A 112 -3.50 -17.76 -3.99
CA ALA A 112 -4.93 -18.00 -4.13
C ALA A 112 -5.52 -16.97 -5.11
N ARG A 113 -6.14 -17.44 -6.19
CA ARG A 113 -6.64 -16.57 -7.26
C ARG A 113 -8.02 -16.98 -7.72
N LEU A 114 -8.81 -16.00 -8.13
CA LEU A 114 -10.17 -16.21 -8.62
C LEU A 114 -10.31 -15.40 -9.90
N ALA A 115 -10.79 -16.03 -10.96
CA ALA A 115 -11.19 -15.34 -12.18
C ALA A 115 -12.67 -15.58 -12.46
N PHE A 116 -13.41 -14.49 -12.65
CA PHE A 116 -14.71 -14.52 -13.31
C PHE A 116 -14.53 -14.56 -14.83
N ALA A 117 -15.64 -14.51 -15.57
CA ALA A 117 -15.60 -14.43 -17.03
C ALA A 117 -14.75 -13.25 -17.51
N VAL A 118 -13.78 -13.54 -18.37
CA VAL A 118 -12.88 -12.56 -19.00
C VAL A 118 -13.04 -12.58 -20.52
N ALA A 119 -12.53 -11.55 -21.21
CA ALA A 119 -12.72 -11.39 -22.65
C ALA A 119 -11.86 -12.37 -23.48
N SER A 120 -10.69 -12.77 -22.98
CA SER A 120 -9.75 -13.58 -23.75
C SER A 120 -8.96 -14.59 -22.91
N GLY A 121 -8.44 -15.63 -23.56
CA GLY A 121 -7.50 -16.56 -22.94
C GLY A 121 -6.15 -15.92 -22.58
N VAL A 122 -5.84 -14.72 -23.08
CA VAL A 122 -4.69 -13.93 -22.60
C VAL A 122 -4.99 -13.39 -21.21
N ASP A 123 -6.15 -12.77 -21.02
CA ASP A 123 -6.61 -12.26 -19.72
C ASP A 123 -6.70 -13.37 -18.67
N SER A 124 -7.22 -14.54 -19.07
CA SER A 124 -7.28 -15.72 -18.19
C SER A 124 -5.87 -16.12 -17.71
N ARG A 125 -4.88 -16.12 -18.61
CA ARG A 125 -3.49 -16.43 -18.26
C ARG A 125 -2.85 -15.37 -17.38
N VAL A 126 -3.22 -14.10 -17.52
CA VAL A 126 -2.73 -13.05 -16.63
C VAL A 126 -3.18 -13.31 -15.19
N ILE A 127 -4.42 -13.74 -14.97
CA ILE A 127 -4.96 -13.97 -13.62
C ILE A 127 -4.53 -15.34 -13.07
N LEU A 128 -4.70 -16.41 -13.84
CA LEU A 128 -4.62 -17.79 -13.33
C LEU A 128 -3.36 -18.55 -13.77
N ASP A 129 -2.53 -17.97 -14.64
CA ASP A 129 -1.51 -18.71 -15.40
C ASP A 129 -2.10 -19.89 -16.19
N TYR A 130 -3.42 -19.87 -16.45
CA TYR A 130 -4.21 -20.92 -17.07
C TYR A 130 -5.26 -20.32 -18.01
N THR A 131 -5.62 -21.00 -19.10
CA THR A 131 -6.71 -20.61 -20.02
C THR A 131 -8.01 -21.30 -19.62
N GLY A 132 -9.14 -20.61 -19.66
CA GLY A 132 -10.44 -21.20 -19.38
C GLY A 132 -11.45 -20.22 -18.80
N ALA A 133 -10.99 -19.12 -18.20
CA ALA A 133 -11.88 -18.10 -17.67
C ALA A 133 -12.66 -17.38 -18.79
N GLU A 134 -12.14 -17.36 -20.02
CA GLU A 134 -12.83 -16.86 -21.21
C GLU A 134 -14.04 -17.71 -21.63
N ASN A 135 -14.15 -18.94 -21.13
CA ASN A 135 -15.26 -19.85 -21.42
C ASN A 135 -16.34 -19.84 -20.32
N LEU A 136 -16.18 -19.00 -19.29
CA LEU A 136 -17.16 -18.85 -18.22
C LEU A 136 -18.41 -18.12 -18.72
N LEU A 137 -19.56 -18.44 -18.12
CA LEU A 137 -20.88 -17.95 -18.53
C LEU A 137 -21.22 -16.56 -17.96
N GLY A 138 -20.35 -16.00 -17.12
CA GLY A 138 -20.61 -14.79 -16.35
C GLY A 138 -21.58 -15.02 -15.17
N ARG A 139 -22.17 -13.95 -14.64
CA ARG A 139 -23.19 -13.99 -13.57
C ARG A 139 -22.79 -14.88 -12.36
N GLY A 140 -21.55 -14.75 -11.91
CA GLY A 140 -21.01 -15.50 -10.77
C GLY A 140 -20.29 -16.80 -11.12
N ASP A 141 -20.32 -17.27 -12.36
CA ASP A 141 -19.48 -18.40 -12.80
C ASP A 141 -18.00 -18.01 -12.74
N MET A 142 -17.19 -18.84 -12.09
CA MET A 142 -15.79 -18.53 -11.77
C MET A 142 -14.87 -19.75 -11.76
N LEU A 143 -13.58 -19.50 -11.96
CA LEU A 143 -12.50 -20.44 -11.70
C LEU A 143 -11.74 -20.00 -10.45
N PHE A 144 -11.59 -20.91 -9.49
CA PHE A 144 -10.82 -20.70 -8.28
C PHE A 144 -9.55 -21.56 -8.30
N LEU A 145 -8.39 -20.90 -8.29
CA LEU A 145 -7.09 -21.52 -8.12
C LEU A 145 -6.74 -21.57 -6.64
N ASN A 146 -6.88 -22.77 -6.06
CA ASN A 146 -6.45 -23.05 -4.69
C ASN A 146 -4.93 -23.31 -4.67
N PRO A 147 -4.15 -22.61 -3.81
CA PRO A 147 -2.71 -22.82 -3.69
C PRO A 147 -2.31 -24.26 -3.31
N GLU A 148 -3.21 -25.05 -2.70
CA GLU A 148 -2.94 -26.43 -2.28
C GLU A 148 -3.17 -27.48 -3.37
N VAL A 149 -4.02 -27.19 -4.36
CA VAL A 149 -4.47 -28.15 -5.39
C VAL A 149 -3.72 -27.94 -6.71
N GLY A 150 -3.33 -26.70 -7.01
CA GLY A 150 -2.54 -26.35 -8.21
C GLY A 150 -3.32 -26.26 -9.52
N ASN A 151 -4.51 -26.87 -9.62
CA ASN A 151 -5.41 -26.72 -10.79
C ASN A 151 -6.65 -25.89 -10.44
N PRO A 152 -7.13 -25.01 -11.34
CA PRO A 152 -8.35 -24.24 -11.11
C PRO A 152 -9.58 -25.15 -11.00
N ILE A 153 -10.44 -24.86 -10.03
CA ILE A 153 -11.72 -25.52 -9.80
C ILE A 153 -12.84 -24.56 -10.23
N ARG A 154 -13.76 -25.02 -11.06
CA ARG A 154 -14.94 -24.23 -11.44
C ARG A 154 -15.96 -24.19 -10.30
N ALA A 155 -16.45 -23.00 -10.00
CA ALA A 155 -17.43 -22.76 -8.94
C ALA A 155 -18.47 -21.72 -9.38
N GLN A 156 -19.60 -21.69 -8.69
CA GLN A 156 -20.67 -20.71 -8.91
C GLN A 156 -20.78 -19.79 -7.69
N GLY A 157 -20.62 -18.50 -7.92
CA GLY A 157 -20.79 -17.45 -6.93
C GLY A 157 -22.26 -17.33 -6.51
N VAL A 158 -22.46 -17.04 -5.23
CA VAL A 158 -23.78 -16.77 -4.67
C VAL A 158 -24.17 -15.35 -5.04
N MET A 159 -25.37 -15.19 -5.62
CA MET A 159 -25.92 -13.86 -5.90
C MET A 159 -26.49 -13.28 -4.61
N ILE A 160 -26.10 -12.05 -4.30
CA ILE A 160 -26.65 -11.25 -3.21
C ILE A 160 -27.19 -9.96 -3.83
N THR A 161 -28.41 -9.60 -3.47
CA THR A 161 -29.07 -8.38 -3.97
C THR A 161 -28.70 -7.15 -3.14
N ASP A 162 -28.81 -5.96 -3.73
CA ASP A 162 -28.57 -4.69 -3.02
C ASP A 162 -29.45 -4.55 -1.78
N MET A 163 -30.71 -5.00 -1.86
CA MET A 163 -31.63 -5.02 -0.73
C MET A 163 -31.17 -5.98 0.39
N GLU A 164 -30.49 -7.07 0.08
CA GLU A 164 -29.87 -7.93 1.10
C GLU A 164 -28.67 -7.26 1.74
N ILE A 165 -27.84 -6.58 0.95
CA ILE A 165 -26.68 -5.82 1.42
C ILE A 165 -27.12 -4.70 2.38
N GLU A 166 -28.12 -3.90 1.99
CA GLU A 166 -28.67 -2.82 2.83
C GLU A 166 -29.21 -3.34 4.15
N ARG A 167 -29.94 -4.47 4.12
CA ARG A 167 -30.45 -5.10 5.35
C ARG A 167 -29.32 -5.57 6.26
N LEU A 168 -28.24 -6.12 5.72
CA LEU A 168 -27.06 -6.52 6.49
C LEU A 168 -26.34 -5.32 7.09
N ILE A 169 -26.15 -4.24 6.33
CA ILE A 169 -25.54 -3.00 6.82
C ILE A 169 -26.37 -2.43 7.97
N ALA A 170 -27.69 -2.33 7.79
CA ALA A 170 -28.61 -1.81 8.80
C ALA A 170 -28.64 -2.67 10.08
N HIS A 171 -28.48 -3.99 9.94
CA HIS A 171 -28.34 -4.88 11.09
C HIS A 171 -27.06 -4.55 11.89
N TRP A 172 -25.90 -4.50 11.23
CA TRP A 172 -24.63 -4.23 11.89
C TRP A 172 -24.55 -2.83 12.51
N GLN A 173 -25.10 -1.81 11.86
CA GLN A 173 -25.19 -0.45 12.40
C GLN A 173 -26.03 -0.35 13.67
N LYS A 174 -26.99 -1.27 13.88
CA LYS A 174 -27.79 -1.34 15.11
C LYS A 174 -27.13 -2.15 16.20
N THR A 175 -26.39 -3.19 15.83
CA THR A 175 -25.77 -4.13 16.79
C THR A 175 -24.47 -3.60 17.36
N VAL A 176 -23.73 -2.80 16.60
CA VAL A 176 -22.42 -2.27 17.00
C VAL A 176 -22.54 -0.77 17.20
N GLU A 177 -22.11 -0.28 18.36
CA GLU A 177 -21.91 1.16 18.54
C GLU A 177 -20.89 1.64 17.52
N VAL A 178 -21.30 2.55 16.64
CA VAL A 178 -20.40 3.15 15.65
C VAL A 178 -19.35 3.92 16.43
N SER A 179 -18.11 3.40 16.47
CA SER A 179 -17.00 4.10 17.09
C SER A 179 -16.85 5.48 16.43
N THR A 180 -16.84 6.52 17.26
CA THR A 180 -16.58 7.90 16.85
C THR A 180 -15.09 8.18 16.72
N GLU A 181 -14.23 7.20 17.05
CA GLU A 181 -12.79 7.36 16.93
C GLU A 181 -12.37 7.49 15.47
N ALA A 182 -11.39 8.37 15.24
CA ALA A 182 -10.78 8.49 13.92
C ALA A 182 -10.15 7.16 13.51
N PRO A 183 -10.15 6.82 12.21
CA PRO A 183 -9.46 5.63 11.73
C PRO A 183 -8.00 5.61 12.19
N PRO A 184 -7.42 4.45 12.48
CA PRO A 184 -6.10 4.35 13.09
C PRO A 184 -4.97 4.85 12.16
N TRP A 185 -5.21 4.87 10.85
CA TRP A 185 -4.31 5.43 9.86
C TRP A 185 -4.37 6.96 9.76
N GLU A 186 -5.35 7.64 10.35
CA GLU A 186 -5.51 9.09 10.16
C GLU A 186 -4.29 9.87 10.67
N LYS A 187 -3.72 9.45 11.81
CA LYS A 187 -2.50 10.07 12.36
C LYS A 187 -1.34 10.03 11.36
N LEU A 188 -1.10 8.87 10.74
CA LEU A 188 -0.06 8.66 9.75
C LEU A 188 -0.33 9.39 8.42
N LEU A 189 -1.59 9.71 8.12
CA LEU A 189 -1.94 10.53 6.95
C LEU A 189 -1.80 12.03 7.20
N THR A 190 -1.96 12.48 8.44
CA THR A 190 -1.90 13.90 8.82
C THR A 190 -0.50 14.34 9.23
N GLU A 191 0.31 13.44 9.77
CA GLU A 191 1.69 13.70 10.14
C GLU A 191 2.58 13.42 8.91
N PRO A 192 3.32 14.41 8.40
CA PRO A 192 4.28 14.16 7.32
C PRO A 192 5.31 13.12 7.79
N ASP A 193 5.66 12.22 6.89
CA ASP A 193 6.58 11.11 7.14
C ASP A 193 7.99 11.69 7.37
N GLU A 194 8.34 11.99 8.63
CA GLU A 194 9.60 12.64 9.01
C GLU A 194 10.82 11.89 8.44
N ASN A 195 10.75 10.56 8.37
CA ASN A 195 11.84 9.72 7.84
C ASN A 195 11.95 9.76 6.30
N GLU A 196 10.82 9.79 5.58
CA GLU A 196 10.85 9.88 4.10
C GLU A 196 11.30 11.27 3.67
N ASP A 197 10.88 12.31 4.41
CA ASP A 197 11.36 13.66 4.18
C ASP A 197 12.84 13.80 4.58
N GLU A 198 13.34 13.14 5.64
CA GLU A 198 14.77 13.15 6.01
C GLU A 198 15.66 12.52 4.92
N ASP A 199 15.32 11.32 4.43
CA ASP A 199 16.01 10.68 3.29
C ASP A 199 15.98 11.53 2.01
N LEU A 200 14.85 12.20 1.74
CA LEU A 200 14.70 13.09 0.60
C LEU A 200 15.49 14.38 0.78
N ILE A 201 15.54 14.92 2.00
CA ILE A 201 16.34 16.09 2.37
C ILE A 201 17.81 15.76 2.17
N GLU A 202 18.33 14.63 2.68
CA GLU A 202 19.72 14.22 2.48
C GLU A 202 20.09 14.09 0.99
N LYS A 203 19.23 13.43 0.21
CA LYS A 203 19.41 13.34 -1.25
C LYS A 203 19.34 14.70 -1.92
N ALA A 204 18.45 15.59 -1.48
CA ALA A 204 18.34 16.95 -2.01
C ALA A 204 19.59 17.77 -1.69
N VAL A 205 20.12 17.69 -0.47
CA VAL A 205 21.38 18.33 -0.05
C VAL A 205 22.53 17.86 -0.93
N SER A 206 22.69 16.55 -1.11
CA SER A 206 23.79 16.01 -1.93
C SER A 206 23.70 16.47 -3.39
N ILE A 207 22.51 16.47 -3.99
CA ILE A 207 22.27 16.94 -5.36
C ILE A 207 22.59 18.44 -5.49
N VAL A 208 22.13 19.26 -4.55
CA VAL A 208 22.33 20.71 -4.58
C VAL A 208 23.81 21.05 -4.39
N ARG A 209 24.50 20.38 -3.45
CA ARG A 209 25.94 20.53 -3.26
C ARG A 209 26.76 20.07 -4.47
N SER A 210 26.39 18.95 -5.10
CA SER A 210 27.14 18.45 -6.27
C SER A 210 26.91 19.29 -7.53
N SER A 211 25.69 19.80 -7.72
CA SER A 211 25.33 20.56 -8.92
C SER A 211 25.56 22.05 -8.80
N GLN A 212 25.77 22.55 -7.57
CA GLN A 212 25.90 23.98 -7.24
C GLN A 212 24.73 24.82 -7.79
N ARG A 213 23.57 24.20 -7.98
CA ARG A 213 22.35 24.80 -8.51
C ARG A 213 21.16 24.29 -7.70
N ALA A 214 20.36 25.21 -7.18
CA ALA A 214 19.17 24.86 -6.41
C ALA A 214 17.90 25.39 -7.09
N SER A 215 17.08 24.50 -7.63
CA SER A 215 15.76 24.85 -8.16
C SER A 215 14.76 23.72 -8.00
N ALA A 216 13.49 24.06 -7.85
CA ALA A 216 12.42 23.08 -7.68
C ALA A 216 12.36 22.11 -8.89
N SER A 217 12.60 22.60 -10.11
CA SER A 217 12.63 21.77 -11.32
C SER A 217 13.83 20.80 -11.38
N LEU A 218 14.97 21.19 -10.81
CA LEU A 218 16.14 20.32 -10.69
C LEU A 218 15.88 19.16 -9.71
N LEU A 219 15.34 19.47 -8.52
CA LEU A 219 14.98 18.47 -7.53
C LEU A 219 13.85 17.56 -8.03
N GLN A 220 12.83 18.13 -8.67
CA GLN A 220 11.74 17.39 -9.31
C GLN A 220 12.27 16.31 -10.27
N ARG A 221 13.20 16.67 -11.16
CA ARG A 221 13.76 15.74 -12.15
C ARG A 221 14.71 14.71 -11.53
N ARG A 222 15.55 15.13 -10.58
CA ARG A 222 16.57 14.25 -9.97
C ARG A 222 15.99 13.26 -8.96
N LEU A 223 15.00 13.70 -8.18
CA LEU A 223 14.34 12.89 -7.15
C LEU A 223 13.06 12.21 -7.65
N ARG A 224 12.62 12.50 -8.89
CA ARG A 224 11.38 11.98 -9.50
C ARG A 224 10.13 12.24 -8.65
N ILE A 225 10.07 13.41 -8.03
CA ILE A 225 8.96 13.86 -7.18
C ILE A 225 8.07 14.88 -7.91
N GLY A 226 6.87 15.16 -7.39
CA GLY A 226 5.99 16.21 -7.92
C GLY A 226 6.52 17.63 -7.62
N TYR A 227 6.13 18.61 -8.46
CA TYR A 227 6.56 20.01 -8.28
C TYR A 227 6.22 20.61 -6.90
N PRO A 228 5.03 20.39 -6.31
CA PRO A 228 4.73 20.90 -4.96
C PRO A 228 5.67 20.35 -3.88
N ARG A 229 6.03 19.05 -3.97
CA ARG A 229 6.97 18.42 -3.03
C ARG A 229 8.39 18.93 -3.22
N ALA A 230 8.81 19.15 -4.47
CA ALA A 230 10.11 19.73 -4.79
C ALA A 230 10.25 21.18 -4.31
N ALA A 231 9.18 21.98 -4.40
CA ALA A 231 9.15 23.34 -3.86
C ALA A 231 9.28 23.35 -2.33
N ARG A 232 8.54 22.48 -1.62
CA ARG A 232 8.65 22.33 -0.16
C ARG A 232 10.05 21.91 0.29
N LEU A 233 10.67 20.95 -0.41
CA LEU A 233 12.06 20.56 -0.13
C LEU A 233 13.02 21.74 -0.30
N LEU A 234 12.85 22.56 -1.34
CA LEU A 234 13.68 23.74 -1.56
C LEU A 234 13.54 24.77 -0.42
N ASP A 235 12.33 24.96 0.11
CA ASP A 235 12.07 25.83 1.26
C ASP A 235 12.63 25.26 2.57
N GLN A 236 12.59 23.93 2.74
CA GLN A 236 13.26 23.26 3.86
C GLN A 236 14.79 23.45 3.79
N LEU A 237 15.39 23.28 2.61
CA LEU A 237 16.82 23.53 2.42
C LEU A 237 17.22 24.98 2.69
N GLU A 238 16.33 25.95 2.44
CA GLU A 238 16.55 27.36 2.82
C GLU A 238 16.54 27.53 4.35
N THR A 239 15.58 26.88 5.03
CA THR A 239 15.50 26.90 6.49
C THR A 239 16.71 26.23 7.16
N MET A 240 17.29 25.24 6.50
CA MET A 240 18.51 24.54 6.92
C MET A 240 19.80 25.28 6.53
N GLU A 241 19.71 26.48 5.96
CA GLU A 241 20.84 27.28 5.48
C GLU A 241 21.72 26.57 4.43
N VAL A 242 21.15 25.62 3.69
CA VAL A 242 21.81 24.93 2.56
C VAL A 242 21.74 25.76 1.29
N VAL A 243 20.63 26.49 1.10
CA VAL A 243 20.38 27.38 -0.03
C VAL A 243 19.95 28.76 0.45
N GLY A 244 20.27 29.78 -0.35
CA GLY A 244 19.89 31.16 -0.09
C GLY A 244 18.40 31.43 -0.30
N PRO A 245 17.94 32.64 0.05
CA PRO A 245 16.53 32.99 0.01
C PRO A 245 15.94 32.97 -1.40
N SER A 246 14.63 32.76 -1.48
CA SER A 246 13.90 32.78 -2.76
C SER A 246 14.08 34.09 -3.52
N GLN A 247 14.65 34.02 -4.72
CA GLN A 247 14.83 35.18 -5.61
C GLN A 247 13.59 35.50 -6.48
N GLY A 248 12.48 34.77 -6.29
CA GLY A 248 11.23 34.94 -7.03
C GLY A 248 11.26 34.39 -8.48
N GLY A 249 10.08 34.08 -9.02
CA GLY A 249 9.91 33.77 -10.46
C GLY A 249 10.49 32.42 -10.93
N GLY A 250 10.65 31.43 -10.06
CA GLY A 250 11.15 30.10 -10.43
C GLY A 250 12.65 30.07 -10.77
N LYS A 251 13.38 31.14 -10.44
CA LYS A 251 14.83 31.23 -10.61
C LYS A 251 15.58 30.37 -9.59
N GLU A 252 16.82 30.05 -9.94
CA GLU A 252 17.72 29.26 -9.09
C GLU A 252 18.06 30.04 -7.81
N ARG A 253 18.16 29.32 -6.70
CA ARG A 253 18.65 29.84 -5.42
C ARG A 253 20.16 29.59 -5.33
N ASP A 254 20.85 30.50 -4.64
CA ASP A 254 22.28 30.37 -4.38
C ASP A 254 22.52 29.19 -3.44
N VAL A 255 23.59 28.42 -3.67
CA VAL A 255 23.97 27.31 -2.77
C VAL A 255 24.96 27.84 -1.75
N LEU A 256 24.65 27.69 -0.46
CA LEU A 256 25.44 28.25 0.64
C LEU A 256 26.53 27.29 1.13
N LEU A 257 26.40 25.99 0.84
CA LEU A 257 27.37 24.96 1.18
C LEU A 257 28.27 24.61 -0.01
N GLY A 258 29.57 24.48 0.24
CA GLY A 258 30.54 24.03 -0.75
C GLY A 258 30.26 22.60 -1.26
N PRO A 259 30.85 22.19 -2.40
CA PRO A 259 30.70 20.84 -2.93
C PRO A 259 31.09 19.77 -1.88
N LEU A 260 30.57 18.56 -2.03
CA LEU A 260 31.02 17.42 -1.24
C LEU A 260 32.44 17.08 -1.72
N ASP A 261 33.45 17.28 -0.87
CA ASP A 261 34.80 16.81 -1.14
C ASP A 261 34.79 15.27 -1.14
N GLU A 262 35.42 14.65 -2.14
CA GLU A 262 35.53 13.18 -2.30
C GLU A 262 36.48 12.51 -1.29
N ASP A 263 36.91 13.22 -0.24
CA ASP A 263 37.88 12.74 0.74
C ASP A 263 37.25 12.49 2.11
N GLU A 264 36.42 11.44 2.21
CA GLU A 264 36.29 10.64 3.43
C GLU A 264 35.76 9.24 3.06
N LYS A 265 36.72 8.35 2.78
CA LYS A 265 36.55 6.89 2.79
C LYS A 265 36.78 6.34 4.19
#